data_AF-A0A6N2XFX4-F1
#
_entry.id   AF-A0A6N2XFX4-F1
#
_cell.length_a   1.000
_cell.length_b   1.000
_cell.length_c   1.000
_cell.angle_alpha   90.00
_cell.angle_beta   90.00
_cell.angle_gamma   90.00
#
_symmetry.space_group_name_H-M   'P 1'
#
loop_
_entity.id
_entity.type
_entity.pdbx_description
1 polymer ?
#
loop_
_entity_poly.entity_id
_entity_poly.type
_entity_poly.pdbx_seq_one_letter_code
_entity_poly.pdbx_strand_id
1 'polypeptide(L)'
;MRYKVTWTMYFTDSNIPDTIAVAIVEAASVSKARYAAYKQMIPDRGYRFEWFINETEVEKIEMESEHMIHKLKILPQYFEDKLQGMKKWEVRKNDRPFKDGDTLQLEEWSEETGYTGRLLQEYIKKIYTEVPGIKEGYIIMNTEYISASYREKRE
;
A
#
# COMPACT_ATOMS: atom_id res chain seq x y z
N MET A 1 2.12 8.10 -11.42
CA MET A 1 0.93 7.24 -11.59
C MET A 1 1.40 5.92 -12.18
N ARG A 2 0.81 4.78 -11.80
CA ARG A 2 1.13 3.50 -12.43
C ARG A 2 0.19 3.24 -13.60
N TYR A 3 0.74 2.64 -14.64
CA TYR A 3 0.01 2.28 -15.84
C TYR A 3 0.35 0.84 -16.20
N LYS A 4 -0.69 0.07 -16.53
CA LYS A 4 -0.56 -1.22 -17.19
C LYS A 4 -0.66 -0.96 -18.67
N VAL A 5 0.31 -1.43 -19.42
CA VAL A 5 0.31 -1.33 -20.87
C VAL A 5 0.39 -2.73 -21.44
N THR A 6 -0.52 -3.04 -22.36
CA THR A 6 -0.67 -4.35 -22.99
C THR A 6 -0.41 -4.23 -24.49
N TRP A 7 0.47 -5.09 -25.00
CA TRP A 7 0.77 -5.21 -26.42
C TRP A 7 0.38 -6.58 -26.93
N THR A 8 -0.12 -6.62 -28.15
CA THR A 8 -0.20 -7.85 -28.94
C THR A 8 0.94 -7.83 -29.97
N MET A 9 1.79 -8.84 -29.92
CA MET A 9 2.91 -9.03 -30.83
C MET A 9 2.52 -10.05 -31.91
N TYR A 10 2.49 -9.58 -33.16
CA TYR A 10 2.26 -10.43 -34.32
C TYR A 10 3.58 -10.80 -34.97
N PHE A 11 3.74 -12.09 -35.27
CA PHE A 11 4.91 -12.64 -35.93
C PHE A 11 4.63 -12.80 -37.42
N THR A 12 5.58 -12.42 -38.27
CA THR A 12 5.48 -12.63 -39.73
C THR A 12 5.73 -14.09 -40.13
N ASP A 13 6.37 -14.88 -39.27
CA ASP A 13 6.49 -16.34 -39.41
C ASP A 13 5.26 -17.02 -38.80
N SER A 14 4.46 -17.64 -39.67
CA SER A 14 3.22 -18.35 -39.30
C SER A 14 3.42 -19.50 -38.31
N ASN A 15 4.66 -19.96 -38.09
CA ASN A 15 4.97 -21.00 -37.12
C ASN A 15 5.14 -20.48 -35.70
N ILE A 16 5.15 -19.16 -35.50
CA ILE A 16 5.30 -18.56 -34.18
C ILE A 16 3.96 -17.96 -33.75
N PRO A 17 3.37 -18.41 -32.63
CA PRO A 17 2.07 -17.93 -32.20
C PRO A 17 2.16 -16.47 -31.72
N ASP A 18 1.11 -15.70 -32.04
CA ASP A 18 0.91 -14.36 -31.48
C ASP A 18 1.04 -14.39 -29.96
N THR A 19 1.70 -13.38 -29.41
CA THR A 19 2.00 -13.30 -27.98
C THR A 19 1.53 -11.98 -27.41
N ILE A 20 0.98 -12.02 -26.18
CA ILE A 20 0.61 -10.82 -25.44
C ILE A 20 1.72 -10.50 -24.45
N ALA A 21 2.17 -9.25 -24.45
CA ALA A 21 3.15 -8.75 -23.50
C ALA A 21 2.52 -7.65 -22.64
N VAL A 22 2.80 -7.67 -21.33
CA VAL A 22 2.27 -6.68 -20.38
C VAL A 22 3.43 -6.04 -19.64
N ALA A 23 3.41 -4.71 -19.52
CA ALA A 23 4.34 -3.95 -18.67
C ALA A 23 3.57 -3.10 -17.67
N ILE A 24 4.11 -3.00 -16.45
CA ILE A 24 3.62 -2.06 -15.43
C ILE A 24 4.70 -1.01 -15.22
N VAL A 25 4.36 0.25 -15.46
CA VAL A 25 5.32 1.36 -15.40
C VAL A 25 4.80 2.54 -14.61
N GLU A 26 5.72 3.27 -13.99
CA GLU A 26 5.44 4.54 -13.35
C GLU A 26 5.72 5.69 -14.31
N ALA A 27 4.72 6.55 -14.51
CA ALA A 27 4.85 7.74 -15.36
C ALA A 27 3.94 8.88 -14.89
N ALA A 28 4.25 10.09 -15.38
CA ALA A 28 3.44 11.28 -15.12
C ALA A 28 2.23 11.41 -16.07
N SER A 29 2.23 10.67 -17.20
CA SER A 29 1.15 10.68 -18.18
C SER A 29 1.13 9.35 -18.95
N VAL A 30 0.00 9.07 -19.62
CA VAL A 30 -0.19 7.90 -20.51
C VAL A 30 0.90 7.84 -21.58
N SER A 31 1.20 8.97 -22.25
CA SER A 31 2.24 9.01 -23.29
C SER A 31 3.63 8.67 -22.74
N LYS A 32 3.95 9.10 -21.52
CA LYS A 32 5.21 8.76 -20.86
C LYS A 32 5.24 7.30 -20.42
N ALA A 33 4.11 6.74 -19.99
CA ALA A 33 4.00 5.31 -19.67
C ALA A 33 4.27 4.44 -20.90
N ARG A 34 3.60 4.75 -22.02
CA ARG A 34 3.81 4.09 -23.31
C ARG A 34 5.29 4.05 -23.69
N TYR A 35 5.96 5.20 -23.63
CA TYR A 35 7.38 5.31 -23.97
C TYR A 35 8.30 4.55 -22.99
N ALA A 36 8.04 4.66 -21.68
CA ALA A 36 8.84 3.98 -20.66
C ALA A 36 8.74 2.46 -20.79
N ALA A 37 7.55 1.96 -21.03
CA ALA A 37 7.31 0.53 -21.14
C ALA A 37 7.83 -0.06 -22.46
N TYR A 38 7.70 0.67 -23.57
CA TYR A 38 8.36 0.34 -24.84
C TYR A 38 9.88 0.17 -24.65
N LYS A 39 10.53 1.09 -23.93
CA LYS A 39 11.98 1.00 -23.62
C LYS A 39 12.38 -0.19 -22.76
N GLN A 40 11.52 -0.64 -21.84
CA GLN A 40 11.81 -1.80 -21.01
C GLN A 40 11.78 -3.11 -21.81
N MET A 41 10.86 -3.21 -22.79
CA MET A 41 10.69 -4.41 -23.59
C MET A 41 11.65 -4.52 -24.76
N ILE A 42 12.19 -3.42 -25.27
CA ILE A 42 13.23 -3.40 -26.30
C ILE A 42 14.56 -3.01 -25.64
N PRO A 43 15.21 -3.90 -24.87
CA PRO A 43 16.63 -3.75 -24.60
C PRO A 43 17.37 -3.88 -25.93
N ASP A 44 18.52 -3.22 -26.09
CA ASP A 44 19.40 -3.21 -27.28
C ASP A 44 19.80 -4.61 -27.81
N ARG A 45 18.83 -5.39 -28.27
CA ARG A 45 18.99 -6.73 -28.82
C ARG A 45 18.64 -6.64 -30.29
N GLY A 46 19.69 -6.55 -31.10
CA GLY A 46 19.61 -6.56 -32.57
C GLY A 46 19.00 -7.86 -33.09
N TYR A 47 17.67 -7.92 -33.15
CA TYR A 47 16.94 -9.02 -33.76
C TYR A 47 16.40 -8.61 -35.14
N ARG A 48 16.93 -9.29 -36.16
CA ARG A 48 16.43 -9.31 -37.55
C ARG A 48 15.12 -10.11 -37.63
N PHE A 49 14.01 -9.51 -37.23
CA PHE A 49 12.69 -10.06 -37.49
C PHE A 49 11.73 -8.88 -37.71
N GLU A 50 10.89 -8.98 -38.73
CA GLU A 50 9.86 -7.98 -39.04
C GLU A 50 8.66 -8.27 -38.15
N TRP A 51 8.49 -7.45 -37.11
CA TRP A 51 7.38 -7.58 -36.15
C TRP A 51 6.41 -6.43 -36.33
N PHE A 52 5.13 -6.73 -36.14
CA PHE A 52 4.11 -5.70 -35.97
C PHE A 52 3.69 -5.70 -34.50
N ILE A 53 4.04 -4.63 -33.79
CA ILE A 53 3.62 -4.39 -32.41
C ILE A 53 2.36 -3.53 -32.47
N ASN A 54 1.23 -4.09 -32.09
CA ASN A 54 0.02 -3.30 -31.86
C ASN A 54 -0.15 -3.09 -30.36
N GLU A 55 -0.09 -1.83 -29.96
CA GLU A 55 -0.52 -1.41 -28.63
C GLU A 55 -2.04 -1.47 -28.56
N THR A 56 -2.53 -2.34 -27.68
CA THR A 56 -3.96 -2.60 -27.62
C THR A 56 -4.59 -1.78 -26.50
N GLU A 57 -3.95 -1.69 -25.32
CA GLU A 57 -4.56 -1.07 -24.14
C GLU A 57 -3.53 -0.41 -23.22
N VAL A 58 -3.83 0.82 -22.77
CA VAL A 58 -3.12 1.49 -21.67
C VAL A 58 -4.13 1.81 -20.57
N GLU A 59 -4.04 1.08 -19.47
CA GLU A 59 -4.91 1.26 -18.31
C GLU A 59 -4.14 2.02 -17.23
N LYS A 60 -4.68 3.15 -16.75
CA LYS A 60 -4.19 3.76 -15.52
C LYS A 60 -4.55 2.80 -14.39
N ILE A 61 -3.52 2.22 -13.75
CA ILE A 61 -3.74 1.45 -12.54
C ILE A 61 -3.86 2.47 -11.42
N GLU A 62 -5.09 2.69 -10.97
CA GLU A 62 -5.29 3.22 -9.63
C GLU A 62 -4.85 2.10 -8.69
N MET A 63 -3.65 2.24 -8.12
CA MET A 63 -3.34 1.42 -6.96
C MET A 63 -4.46 1.69 -5.96
N GLU A 64 -5.18 0.64 -5.55
CA GLU A 64 -5.82 0.67 -4.24
C GLU A 64 -4.78 1.26 -3.28
N SER A 65 -5.21 2.31 -2.57
CA SER A 65 -4.39 3.11 -1.67
C SER A 65 -3.25 2.28 -1.09
N GLU A 66 -2.00 2.73 -1.23
CA GLU A 66 -0.92 2.16 -0.42
C GLU A 66 -1.36 2.27 1.04
N HIS A 67 -1.90 1.17 1.59
CA HIS A 67 -2.32 1.07 2.96
C HIS A 67 -1.04 1.13 3.78
N MET A 68 -0.76 2.30 4.33
CA MET A 68 0.50 2.56 5.03
C MET A 68 0.44 1.92 6.41
N ILE A 69 1.56 1.32 6.84
CA ILE A 69 1.69 0.81 8.21
C ILE A 69 2.38 1.89 9.06
N HIS A 70 1.66 2.42 10.03
CA HIS A 70 2.16 3.39 11.00
C HIS A 70 2.55 2.68 12.30
N LYS A 71 3.86 2.60 12.57
CA LYS A 71 4.36 2.07 13.86
C LYS A 71 4.24 3.12 14.96
N LEU A 72 3.55 2.77 16.04
CA LEU A 72 3.22 3.68 17.14
C LEU A 72 3.44 2.98 18.48
N LYS A 73 3.96 3.72 19.46
CA LYS A 73 4.02 3.27 20.85
C LYS A 73 2.64 3.33 21.50
N ILE A 74 2.33 2.38 22.36
CA ILE A 74 1.14 2.38 23.22
C ILE A 74 1.52 1.90 24.63
N LEU A 75 0.93 2.54 25.65
CA LEU A 75 1.17 2.15 27.05
C LEU A 75 0.49 0.81 27.37
N PRO A 76 1.05 0.01 28.30
CA PRO A 76 0.52 -1.33 28.63
C PRO A 76 -0.98 -1.35 28.96
N GLN A 77 -1.47 -0.38 29.73
CA GLN A 77 -2.90 -0.30 30.07
C GLN A 77 -3.79 -0.19 28.82
N TYR A 78 -3.45 0.69 27.88
CA TYR A 78 -4.23 0.88 26.66
C TYR A 78 -4.02 -0.27 25.67
N PHE A 79 -2.85 -0.91 25.68
CA PHE A 79 -2.61 -2.12 24.90
C PHE A 79 -3.56 -3.24 25.34
N GLU A 80 -3.75 -3.42 26.64
CA GLU A 80 -4.67 -4.41 27.18
C GLU A 80 -6.14 -4.06 26.87
N ASP A 81 -6.55 -2.79 27.01
CA ASP A 81 -7.89 -2.34 26.63
C ASP A 81 -8.21 -2.59 25.15
N LYS A 82 -7.19 -2.47 24.29
CA LYS A 82 -7.26 -2.78 22.85
C LYS A 82 -7.39 -4.28 22.61
N LEU A 83 -6.56 -5.08 23.28
CA LEU A 83 -6.57 -6.54 23.19
C LEU A 83 -7.93 -7.14 23.60
N GLN A 84 -8.55 -6.56 24.63
CA GLN A 84 -9.89 -6.95 25.10
C GLN A 84 -11.04 -6.39 24.25
N GLY A 85 -10.74 -5.59 23.21
CA GLY A 85 -11.74 -4.99 22.33
C GLY A 85 -12.58 -3.89 22.98
N MET A 86 -12.22 -3.43 24.18
CA MET A 86 -12.88 -2.34 24.90
C MET A 86 -12.58 -0.99 24.25
N LYS A 87 -11.36 -0.81 23.75
CA LYS A 87 -10.88 0.45 23.16
C LYS A 87 -10.81 0.39 21.63
N LYS A 88 -11.90 0.75 20.96
CA LYS A 88 -12.02 0.75 19.48
C LYS A 88 -11.56 2.04 18.79
N TRP A 89 -10.72 2.83 19.45
CA TRP A 89 -10.29 4.13 18.93
C TRP A 89 -8.91 4.53 19.44
N GLU A 90 -8.24 5.39 18.69
CA GLU A 90 -6.96 6.02 19.02
C GLU A 90 -7.09 7.55 18.93
N VAL A 91 -6.40 8.28 19.81
CA VAL A 91 -6.28 9.74 19.73
C VAL A 91 -4.82 10.08 19.55
N ARG A 92 -4.49 10.79 18.46
CA ARG A 92 -3.10 11.12 18.10
C ARG A 92 -3.00 12.52 17.54
N LYS A 93 -1.81 13.11 17.67
CA LYS A 93 -1.46 14.31 16.90
C LYS A 93 -1.48 13.93 15.41
N ASN A 94 -2.03 14.80 14.57
CA ASN A 94 -2.06 14.60 13.12
C ASN A 94 -0.72 15.00 12.47
N ASP A 95 0.37 14.39 12.93
CA ASP A 95 1.74 14.67 12.49
C ASP A 95 2.27 13.67 11.45
N ARG A 96 1.41 12.76 10.99
CA ARG A 96 1.67 11.77 9.93
C ARG A 96 0.51 11.81 8.94
N PRO A 97 0.72 11.37 7.69
CA PRO A 97 -0.35 11.32 6.69
C PRO A 97 -1.28 10.13 6.93
N PHE A 98 -1.94 10.07 8.09
CA PHE A 98 -2.92 9.03 8.41
C PHE A 98 -4.11 9.09 7.45
N LYS A 99 -4.57 7.93 6.97
CA LYS A 99 -5.73 7.80 6.08
C LYS A 99 -6.66 6.68 6.53
N ASP A 100 -7.93 6.82 6.15
CA ASP A 100 -8.89 5.71 6.22
C ASP A 100 -8.31 4.52 5.45
N GLY A 101 -8.32 3.34 6.08
CA GLY A 101 -7.75 2.10 5.55
C GLY A 101 -6.30 1.83 5.98
N ASP A 102 -5.54 2.81 6.46
CA ASP A 102 -4.15 2.55 6.91
C ASP A 102 -4.11 1.57 8.08
N THR A 103 -2.95 0.95 8.32
CA THR A 103 -2.73 0.06 9.46
C THR A 103 -1.95 0.78 10.56
N LEU A 104 -2.41 0.69 11.79
CA LEU A 104 -1.66 1.04 12.98
C LEU A 104 -1.00 -0.22 13.54
N GLN A 105 0.33 -0.26 13.59
CA GLN A 105 1.07 -1.24 14.36
C GLN A 105 1.37 -0.64 15.74
N LEU A 106 0.59 -1.03 16.74
CA LEU A 106 0.72 -0.55 18.11
C LEU A 106 1.71 -1.47 18.85
N GLU A 107 2.85 -0.92 19.23
CA GLU A 107 3.93 -1.61 19.93
C GLU A 107 3.88 -1.22 21.41
N GLU A 108 3.70 -2.21 22.28
CA GLU A 108 3.64 -1.99 23.72
C GLU A 108 4.99 -1.45 24.23
N TRP A 109 4.93 -0.31 24.90
CA TRP A 109 6.10 0.41 25.37
C TRP A 109 5.79 1.16 26.68
N SER A 110 6.74 1.13 27.61
CA SER A 110 6.73 1.97 28.81
C SER A 110 8.07 2.67 29.00
N GLU A 111 8.10 3.73 29.82
CA GLU A 111 9.33 4.43 30.16
C GLU A 111 10.26 3.57 31.03
N GLU A 112 9.68 2.72 31.90
CA GLU A 112 10.43 1.86 32.83
C GLU A 112 11.09 0.66 32.15
N THR A 113 10.34 -0.03 31.28
CA THR A 113 10.77 -1.31 30.69
C THR A 113 11.12 -1.23 29.22
N GLY A 114 10.88 -0.08 28.57
CA GLY A 114 11.05 0.08 27.14
C GLY A 114 10.03 -0.73 26.34
N TYR A 115 10.45 -1.25 25.17
CA TYR A 115 9.61 -2.11 24.34
C TYR A 115 9.55 -3.52 24.93
N THR A 116 8.34 -4.02 25.17
CA THR A 116 8.16 -5.40 25.68
C THR A 116 8.28 -6.45 24.56
N GLY A 117 8.05 -6.03 23.32
CA GLY A 117 7.97 -6.88 22.13
C GLY A 117 6.54 -7.33 21.78
N ARG A 118 5.55 -7.04 22.64
CA ARG A 118 4.14 -7.22 22.30
C ARG A 118 3.71 -6.16 21.27
N LEU A 119 2.96 -6.59 20.26
CA LEU A 119 2.38 -5.72 19.27
C LEU A 119 0.99 -6.20 18.87
N LEU A 120 0.17 -5.26 18.41
CA LEU A 120 -1.11 -5.54 17.77
C LEU A 120 -1.25 -4.66 16.51
N GLN A 121 -2.05 -5.12 15.56
CA GLN A 121 -2.33 -4.36 14.35
C GLN A 121 -3.83 -4.12 14.23
N GLU A 122 -4.19 -2.89 13.94
CA GLU A 122 -5.56 -2.45 13.67
C GLU A 122 -5.58 -1.65 12.39
N TYR A 123 -6.65 -1.72 11.62
CA TYR A 123 -6.85 -0.79 10.51
C TYR A 123 -7.66 0.42 10.97
N ILE A 124 -7.38 1.57 10.36
CA ILE A 124 -8.14 2.80 10.58
C ILE A 124 -9.44 2.69 9.78
N LYS A 125 -10.56 2.52 10.47
CA LYS A 125 -11.88 2.50 9.84
C LYS A 125 -12.33 3.89 9.43
N LYS A 126 -12.09 4.88 10.30
CA LYS A 126 -12.47 6.27 10.05
C LYS A 126 -11.63 7.25 10.86
N ILE A 127 -11.21 8.34 10.25
CA ILE A 127 -10.59 9.49 10.91
C ILE A 127 -11.61 10.62 11.11
N TYR A 128 -11.59 11.21 12.30
CA TYR A 128 -12.35 12.41 12.65
C TYR A 128 -11.37 13.55 12.98
N THR A 129 -11.51 14.66 12.27
CA THR A 129 -10.75 15.90 12.45
C THR A 129 -11.61 16.98 13.11
N GLU A 130 -10.98 18.00 13.71
CA GLU A 130 -11.67 19.19 14.25
C GLU A 130 -12.80 18.85 15.26
N VAL A 131 -12.60 17.79 16.04
CA VAL A 131 -13.61 17.30 16.99
C VAL A 131 -13.69 18.24 18.20
N PRO A 132 -14.87 18.79 18.53
CA PRO A 132 -15.05 19.61 19.73
C PRO A 132 -14.61 18.87 21.00
N GLY A 133 -13.84 19.53 21.86
CA GLY A 133 -13.32 18.96 23.11
C GLY A 133 -11.99 18.20 22.97
N ILE A 134 -11.47 18.06 21.75
CA ILE A 134 -10.11 17.57 21.49
C ILE A 134 -9.18 18.75 21.22
N LYS A 135 -7.93 18.63 21.66
CA LYS A 135 -6.89 19.66 21.42
C LYS A 135 -6.66 19.84 19.92
N GLU A 136 -6.49 21.09 19.49
CA GLU A 136 -6.17 21.43 18.10
C GLU A 136 -4.93 20.65 17.60
N GLY A 137 -5.03 20.17 16.36
CA GLY A 137 -3.99 19.34 15.73
C GLY A 137 -4.01 17.86 16.15
N TYR A 138 -4.97 17.41 16.96
CA TYR A 138 -5.22 15.99 17.24
C TYR A 138 -6.41 15.47 16.44
N ILE A 139 -6.36 14.18 16.11
CA ILE A 139 -7.42 13.42 15.45
C ILE A 139 -7.87 12.25 16.33
N ILE A 140 -9.11 11.83 16.10
CA ILE A 140 -9.64 10.56 16.59
C ILE A 140 -9.67 9.58 15.43
N MET A 141 -9.13 8.38 15.63
CA MET A 141 -9.15 7.29 14.66
C MET A 141 -10.01 6.18 15.23
N ASN A 142 -11.13 5.86 14.59
CA ASN A 142 -11.88 4.63 14.86
C ASN A 142 -11.10 3.48 14.23
N THR A 143 -10.80 2.46 15.03
CA THR A 143 -9.93 1.35 14.63
C THR A 143 -10.58 0.02 14.92
N GLU A 144 -10.23 -0.98 14.12
CA GLU A 144 -10.78 -2.32 14.25
C GLU A 144 -9.67 -3.36 14.09
N TYR A 145 -9.75 -4.40 14.91
CA TYR A 145 -8.72 -5.41 15.04
C TYR A 145 -8.57 -6.21 13.74
N ILE A 146 -7.33 -6.44 13.31
CA ILE A 146 -7.06 -7.36 12.20
C ILE A 146 -7.05 -8.77 12.79
N SER A 147 -8.04 -9.59 12.41
CA SER A 147 -8.36 -10.89 13.04
C SER A 147 -7.24 -11.94 13.04
N ALA A 148 -6.05 -11.66 12.49
CA ALA A 148 -4.93 -12.60 12.33
C ALA A 148 -3.57 -12.10 12.85
N SER A 149 -3.45 -10.91 13.46
CA SER A 149 -2.13 -10.28 13.69
C SER A 149 -1.53 -10.38 15.10
N TYR A 150 -2.19 -11.04 16.07
CA TYR A 150 -1.58 -11.22 17.40
C TYR A 150 -0.47 -12.26 17.33
N ARG A 151 0.77 -11.84 17.59
CA ARG A 151 1.92 -12.74 17.75
C ARG A 151 2.42 -12.64 19.18
N GLU A 152 2.23 -13.71 19.93
CA GLU A 152 2.87 -13.91 21.22
C GLU A 152 4.34 -14.30 21.00
N LYS A 153 5.23 -13.77 21.84
CA LYS A 153 6.66 -14.07 21.78
C LYS A 153 6.83 -15.56 22.11
N ARG A 154 7.28 -16.36 21.14
CA ARG A 154 7.74 -17.73 21.43
C ARG A 154 9.06 -17.61 22.18
N GLU A 155 9.09 -18.15 23.40
CA GLU A 155 10.29 -18.32 24.22
C GLU A 155 11.31 -19.25 23.55
#